data_AF-A0A949Y5J7-F1
#
_entry.id   AF-A0A949Y5J7-F1
#
_cell.length_a   1.000
_cell.length_b   1.000
_cell.length_c   1.000
_cell.angle_alpha   90.00
_cell.angle_beta   90.00
_cell.angle_gamma   90.00
#
_symmetry.space_group_name_H-M   'P 1'
#
loop_
_entity.id
_entity.type
_entity.pdbx_description
1 polymer ?
#
loop_
_entity_poly.entity_id
_entity_poly.type
_entity_poly.pdbx_seq_one_letter_code
_entity_poly.pdbx_strand_id
1 'polypeptide(L)'
;MTEFNRQTRGVRLGVRFAFGVIVASLTLALAVYRFGFPVLAAPPSGATAPTLASLPEGYRNWALISVASVGSPVNDVRAKLGNDIAINAYRQGTIPFPDGAIIARLAWKKHATSGETNNAIRLQATQAGLSPDAIQKLLDETFVAGPATNIQFMVKDSKKYASTGGWGFAQFTNGKPDSIVVQACFACHAPGKDHDFVFTEYAP
;
A
#
# COMPACT_ATOMS: atom_id res chain seq x y z
N MET A 1 68.14 -5.02 40.79
CA MET A 1 67.99 -4.39 42.11
C MET A 1 66.58 -3.85 42.21
N THR A 2 65.83 -3.86 43.31
CA THR A 2 65.78 -4.59 44.59
C THR A 2 64.45 -4.11 45.20
N GLU A 3 63.63 -5.05 45.67
CA GLU A 3 62.65 -5.02 46.79
C GLU A 3 62.12 -3.67 47.32
N PHE A 4 60.83 -3.41 47.57
CA PHE A 4 59.72 -4.23 48.14
C PHE A 4 59.74 -4.39 49.68
N ASN A 5 59.19 -3.41 50.43
CA ASN A 5 58.75 -3.50 51.84
C ASN A 5 58.08 -2.16 52.27
N ARG A 6 57.21 -2.03 53.29
CA ARG A 6 56.52 -2.96 54.23
C ARG A 6 55.20 -2.25 54.72
N GLN A 7 54.00 -2.84 54.65
CA GLN A 7 53.27 -3.57 55.74
C GLN A 7 53.21 -2.79 57.09
N THR A 8 52.15 -2.69 57.91
CA THR A 8 50.85 -3.41 58.15
C THR A 8 49.76 -2.35 58.53
N ARG A 9 48.50 -2.54 58.98
CA ARG A 9 47.64 -3.61 59.57
C ARG A 9 46.16 -3.32 59.16
N GLY A 10 45.13 -4.16 59.32
CA GLY A 10 45.08 -5.60 59.64
C GLY A 10 43.86 -6.02 60.50
N VAL A 11 43.35 -7.26 60.30
CA VAL A 11 42.48 -8.05 61.23
C VAL A 11 40.98 -7.58 61.30
N ARG A 12 39.90 -8.39 61.39
CA ARG A 12 39.58 -9.86 61.50
C ARG A 12 38.41 -10.16 60.51
N LEU A 13 38.43 -11.22 59.68
CA LEU A 13 38.11 -12.64 59.95
C LEU A 13 36.62 -12.97 60.18
N GLY A 14 36.04 -13.80 59.29
CA GLY A 14 34.72 -14.42 59.44
C GLY A 14 34.43 -15.43 58.33
N VAL A 15 34.64 -16.72 58.58
CA VAL A 15 34.51 -17.80 57.58
C VAL A 15 33.32 -18.71 57.90
N ARG A 16 32.45 -18.97 56.92
CA ARG A 16 31.69 -20.24 56.81
C ARG A 16 31.53 -20.64 55.34
N PHE A 17 31.99 -21.85 55.01
CA PHE A 17 31.65 -22.55 53.77
C PHE A 17 30.36 -23.35 53.95
N ALA A 18 29.59 -23.51 52.87
CA ALA A 18 28.60 -24.56 52.73
C ALA A 18 28.59 -25.04 51.27
N PHE A 19 28.70 -26.36 51.06
CA PHE A 19 28.52 -26.97 49.74
C PHE A 19 27.03 -27.08 49.42
N GLY A 20 26.65 -26.79 48.17
CA GLY A 20 25.29 -26.99 47.66
C GLY A 20 25.33 -27.47 46.21
N VAL A 21 25.07 -28.75 45.99
CA VAL A 21 24.99 -29.34 44.64
C VAL A 21 23.62 -29.03 44.04
N ILE A 22 23.58 -28.26 42.95
CA ILE A 22 22.34 -28.01 42.20
C ILE A 22 22.17 -29.12 41.17
N VAL A 23 21.15 -29.96 41.38
CA VAL A 23 20.70 -30.95 40.39
C VAL A 23 19.78 -30.24 39.39
N ALA A 24 20.21 -30.17 38.13
CA ALA A 24 19.42 -29.56 37.04
C ALA A 24 18.47 -30.59 36.42
N SER A 25 17.21 -30.62 36.87
CA SER A 25 16.18 -31.51 36.34
C SER A 25 15.68 -31.02 34.97
N LEU A 26 15.82 -31.84 33.92
CA LEU A 26 15.19 -31.59 32.62
C LEU A 26 13.66 -31.73 32.70
N THR A 27 12.94 -30.81 32.07
CA THR A 27 11.53 -30.99 31.69
C THR A 27 11.36 -30.79 30.19
N LEU A 28 10.93 -31.84 29.49
CA LEU A 28 10.83 -31.88 28.03
C LEU A 28 9.44 -31.41 27.57
N ALA A 29 9.32 -30.16 27.12
CA ALA A 29 8.08 -29.61 26.58
C ALA A 29 7.88 -29.98 25.10
N LEU A 30 7.25 -31.12 24.84
CA LEU A 30 6.86 -31.56 23.48
C LEU A 30 5.68 -30.73 22.94
N ALA A 31 5.99 -29.60 22.30
CA ALA A 31 5.00 -28.80 21.56
C ALA A 31 4.58 -29.53 20.27
N VAL A 32 3.43 -30.22 20.32
CA VAL A 32 2.89 -30.97 19.17
C VAL A 32 2.34 -30.00 18.12
N TYR A 33 3.19 -29.66 17.14
CA TYR A 33 2.85 -28.74 16.05
C TYR A 33 1.86 -29.38 15.06
N ARG A 34 0.56 -29.30 15.37
CA ARG A 34 -0.49 -29.79 14.48
C ARG A 34 -0.61 -28.88 13.25
N PHE A 35 -0.23 -29.40 12.09
CA PHE A 35 -0.57 -28.83 10.80
C PHE A 35 -2.09 -28.87 10.60
N GLY A 36 -2.77 -27.81 11.05
CA GLY A 36 -4.13 -27.52 10.63
C GLY A 36 -4.14 -27.10 9.17
N PHE A 37 -4.95 -27.75 8.34
CA PHE A 37 -5.29 -27.21 7.02
C PHE A 37 -5.88 -25.81 7.18
N PRO A 38 -5.62 -24.85 6.28
CA PRO A 38 -6.19 -23.52 6.37
C PRO A 38 -7.71 -23.61 6.21
N VAL A 39 -8.42 -23.48 7.32
CA VAL A 39 -9.85 -23.16 7.31
C VAL A 39 -9.99 -21.84 6.55
N LEU A 40 -10.83 -21.81 5.52
CA LEU A 40 -11.19 -20.58 4.85
C LEU A 40 -11.83 -19.65 5.90
N ALA A 41 -11.08 -18.64 6.34
CA ALA A 41 -11.57 -17.67 7.29
C ALA A 41 -12.82 -17.01 6.71
N ALA A 42 -13.91 -17.03 7.48
CA ALA A 42 -15.13 -16.34 7.08
C ALA A 42 -14.81 -14.86 6.81
N PRO A 43 -15.32 -14.27 5.72
CA PRO A 43 -15.04 -12.87 5.41
C PRO A 43 -15.56 -11.98 6.58
N PRO A 44 -14.84 -10.89 6.92
CA PRO A 44 -15.16 -10.10 8.10
C PRO A 44 -16.57 -9.54 8.03
N SER A 45 -17.31 -9.55 9.14
CA SER A 45 -18.71 -9.13 9.21
C SER A 45 -18.93 -7.75 8.58
N GLY A 46 -19.72 -7.71 7.49
CA GLY A 46 -19.94 -6.50 6.66
C GLY A 46 -19.22 -6.51 5.31
N ALA A 47 -18.31 -7.47 5.06
CA ALA A 47 -17.78 -7.72 3.72
C ALA A 47 -18.91 -8.20 2.81
N THR A 48 -19.03 -7.56 1.65
CA THR A 48 -20.03 -7.88 0.62
C THR A 48 -19.31 -8.49 -0.59
N ALA A 49 -20.01 -9.28 -1.40
CA ALA A 49 -19.48 -9.71 -2.69
C ALA A 49 -19.07 -8.48 -3.54
N PRO A 50 -17.92 -8.50 -4.22
CA PRO A 50 -17.45 -7.36 -5.01
C PRO A 50 -18.42 -7.08 -6.17
N THR A 51 -18.53 -5.81 -6.55
CA THR A 51 -19.41 -5.34 -7.64
C THR A 51 -19.12 -5.99 -8.98
N LEU A 52 -17.87 -6.42 -9.20
CA LEU A 52 -17.39 -7.13 -10.37
C LEU A 52 -16.72 -8.43 -9.92
N ALA A 53 -17.08 -9.56 -10.54
CA ALA A 53 -16.45 -10.86 -10.28
C ALA A 53 -15.12 -11.05 -11.03
N SER A 54 -14.89 -10.28 -12.08
CA SER A 54 -13.70 -10.30 -12.93
C SER A 54 -13.28 -8.88 -13.31
N LEU A 55 -12.03 -8.71 -13.76
CA LEU A 55 -11.60 -7.47 -14.41
C LEU A 55 -12.46 -7.25 -15.68
N PRO A 56 -13.00 -6.05 -15.93
CA PRO A 56 -13.70 -5.75 -17.18
C PRO A 56 -12.76 -5.96 -18.38
N GLU A 57 -13.31 -6.50 -19.46
CA GLU A 57 -12.54 -6.69 -20.69
C GLU A 57 -12.09 -5.34 -21.27
N GLY A 58 -10.89 -5.29 -21.83
CA GLY A 58 -10.34 -4.09 -22.45
C GLY A 58 -10.02 -2.92 -21.51
N TYR A 59 -10.20 -3.04 -20.18
CA TYR A 59 -10.11 -1.90 -19.24
C TYR A 59 -8.79 -1.11 -19.25
N ARG A 60 -7.70 -1.68 -19.79
CA ARG A 60 -6.39 -1.01 -19.95
C ARG A 60 -6.32 -0.09 -21.17
N ASN A 61 -7.26 -0.23 -22.10
CA ASN A 61 -7.40 0.58 -23.31
C ASN A 61 -8.43 1.71 -23.11
N TRP A 62 -9.11 1.75 -21.97
CA TRP A 62 -10.00 2.84 -21.56
C TRP A 62 -9.20 4.14 -21.41
N ALA A 63 -9.81 5.27 -21.77
CA ALA A 63 -9.11 6.54 -21.80
C ALA A 63 -8.70 7.01 -20.40
N LEU A 64 -7.56 7.70 -20.33
CA LEU A 64 -7.05 8.30 -19.10
C LEU A 64 -8.02 9.40 -18.62
N ILE A 65 -8.27 9.41 -17.30
CA ILE A 65 -8.98 10.47 -16.59
C ILE A 65 -7.96 11.39 -15.92
N SER A 66 -7.00 10.82 -15.19
CA SER A 66 -5.93 11.55 -14.48
C SER A 66 -4.88 10.59 -13.90
N VAL A 67 -3.74 11.12 -13.48
CA VAL A 67 -2.65 10.42 -12.76
C VAL A 67 -2.39 11.04 -11.39
N ALA A 68 -1.91 10.25 -10.43
CA ALA A 68 -1.52 10.74 -9.10
C ALA A 68 -0.32 9.98 -8.53
N SER A 69 0.59 10.71 -7.88
CA SER A 69 1.66 10.16 -7.03
C SER A 69 1.24 10.28 -5.57
N VAL A 70 1.43 9.23 -4.77
CA VAL A 70 1.19 9.28 -3.31
C VAL A 70 2.51 9.16 -2.57
N GLY A 71 2.64 9.93 -1.48
CA GLY A 71 3.81 9.94 -0.61
C GLY A 71 3.91 8.74 0.35
N SER A 72 4.83 8.85 1.29
CA SER A 72 4.99 7.91 2.42
C SER A 72 3.71 7.84 3.27
N PRO A 73 3.33 6.68 3.84
CA PRO A 73 3.99 5.37 3.75
C PRO A 73 3.56 4.52 2.54
N VAL A 74 2.57 4.96 1.77
CA VAL A 74 1.99 4.17 0.66
C VAL A 74 2.97 4.01 -0.50
N ASN A 75 3.60 5.13 -0.88
CA ASN A 75 4.59 5.30 -1.94
C ASN A 75 4.24 4.54 -3.24
N ASP A 76 3.07 4.88 -3.80
CA ASP A 76 2.56 4.33 -5.06
C ASP A 76 2.39 5.43 -6.12
N VAL A 77 2.27 5.02 -7.38
CA VAL A 77 1.78 5.84 -8.49
C VAL A 77 0.47 5.25 -9.00
N ARG A 78 -0.45 6.10 -9.45
CA ARG A 78 -1.83 5.77 -9.75
C ARG A 78 -2.25 6.39 -11.08
N ALA A 79 -3.11 5.70 -11.81
CA ALA A 79 -3.86 6.25 -12.92
C ALA A 79 -5.34 5.90 -12.75
N LYS A 80 -6.24 6.80 -13.14
CA LYS A 80 -7.67 6.51 -13.28
C LYS A 80 -8.03 6.43 -14.76
N LEU A 81 -8.73 5.37 -15.16
CA LEU A 81 -9.21 5.15 -16.53
C LEU A 81 -10.73 5.10 -16.52
N GLY A 82 -11.38 5.64 -17.55
CA GLY A 82 -12.84 5.67 -17.66
C GLY A 82 -13.34 4.97 -18.90
N ASN A 83 -14.44 4.21 -18.78
CA ASN A 83 -15.17 3.79 -19.97
C ASN A 83 -15.83 4.99 -20.68
N ASP A 84 -16.30 4.82 -21.92
CA ASP A 84 -16.81 5.93 -22.74
C ASP A 84 -17.94 6.70 -22.06
N ILE A 85 -18.78 6.05 -21.25
CA ILE A 85 -19.85 6.68 -20.48
C ILE A 85 -19.26 7.64 -19.43
N ALA A 86 -18.27 7.19 -18.65
CA ALA A 86 -17.59 8.03 -17.66
C ALA A 86 -16.81 9.18 -18.33
N ILE A 87 -16.10 8.90 -19.43
CA ILE A 87 -15.30 9.88 -20.17
C ILE A 87 -16.17 10.95 -20.84
N ASN A 88 -17.32 10.58 -21.40
CA ASN A 88 -18.27 11.54 -21.95
C ASN A 88 -18.93 12.38 -20.86
N ALA A 89 -19.30 11.79 -19.72
CA ALA A 89 -19.80 12.52 -18.55
C ALA A 89 -18.77 13.56 -18.06
N TYR A 90 -17.49 13.17 -17.94
CA TYR A 90 -16.39 14.07 -17.61
C TYR A 90 -16.25 15.25 -18.60
N ARG A 91 -16.26 14.96 -19.90
CA ARG A 91 -16.14 15.98 -20.97
C ARG A 91 -17.34 16.93 -21.06
N GLN A 92 -18.51 16.51 -20.58
CA GLN A 92 -19.76 17.27 -20.59
C GLN A 92 -20.08 17.94 -19.25
N GLY A 93 -19.26 17.72 -18.21
CA GLY A 93 -19.55 18.17 -16.84
C GLY A 93 -20.78 17.50 -16.21
N THR A 94 -21.15 16.31 -16.68
CA THR A 94 -22.36 15.60 -16.24
C THR A 94 -22.18 15.00 -14.85
N ILE A 95 -22.80 15.63 -13.86
CA ILE A 95 -22.98 15.09 -12.51
C ILE A 95 -24.49 15.02 -12.16
N PRO A 96 -24.99 13.93 -11.53
CA PRO A 96 -24.28 12.68 -11.25
C PRO A 96 -23.87 11.92 -12.52
N PHE A 97 -22.91 11.00 -12.40
CA PHE A 97 -22.50 10.17 -13.52
C PHE A 97 -23.67 9.29 -13.99
N PRO A 98 -23.84 9.04 -15.31
CA PRO A 98 -24.86 8.14 -15.82
C PRO A 98 -24.65 6.69 -15.37
N ASP A 99 -25.74 5.94 -15.20
CA ASP A 99 -25.69 4.50 -14.96
C ASP A 99 -24.93 3.79 -16.09
N GLY A 100 -24.08 2.82 -15.73
CA GLY A 100 -23.12 2.19 -16.64
C GLY A 100 -21.77 2.92 -16.74
N ALA A 101 -21.58 4.09 -16.13
CA ALA A 101 -20.25 4.67 -15.97
C ALA A 101 -19.35 3.76 -15.12
N ILE A 102 -18.12 3.52 -15.58
CA ILE A 102 -17.11 2.75 -14.83
C ILE A 102 -15.81 3.56 -14.77
N ILE A 103 -15.30 3.74 -13.55
CA ILE A 103 -14.00 4.35 -13.28
C ILE A 103 -13.09 3.27 -12.67
N ALA A 104 -12.05 2.91 -13.40
CA ALA A 104 -10.96 2.08 -12.89
C ALA A 104 -9.90 2.97 -12.21
N ARG A 105 -9.30 2.50 -11.11
CA ARG A 105 -8.08 3.04 -10.51
C ARG A 105 -7.02 1.94 -10.52
N LEU A 106 -5.96 2.14 -11.29
CA LEU A 106 -4.77 1.27 -11.28
C LEU A 106 -3.74 1.86 -10.31
N ALA A 107 -2.99 0.99 -9.65
CA ALA A 107 -1.91 1.38 -8.75
C ALA A 107 -0.67 0.52 -8.98
N TRP A 108 0.50 1.13 -8.94
CA TRP A 108 1.80 0.48 -9.13
C TRP A 108 2.78 0.93 -8.05
N LYS A 109 3.74 0.08 -7.69
CA LYS A 109 4.91 0.59 -6.96
C LYS A 109 5.74 1.47 -7.89
N LYS A 110 6.29 2.55 -7.33
CA LYS A 110 7.30 3.36 -8.01
C LYS A 110 8.55 2.49 -8.19
N HIS A 111 9.11 2.49 -9.39
CA HIS A 111 10.32 1.77 -9.74
C HIS A 111 11.37 2.76 -10.26
N ALA A 112 12.64 2.54 -9.95
CA ALA A 112 13.72 3.38 -10.46
C ALA A 112 13.72 3.41 -12.01
N THR A 113 14.09 4.54 -12.61
CA THR A 113 14.25 4.62 -14.07
C THR A 113 15.54 3.92 -14.51
N SER A 114 15.72 3.70 -15.82
CA SER A 114 16.88 3.01 -16.36
C SER A 114 18.17 3.82 -16.21
N GLY A 115 19.33 3.16 -16.39
CA GLY A 115 20.64 3.82 -16.30
C GLY A 115 20.78 4.97 -17.31
N GLU A 116 20.24 4.78 -18.51
CA GLU A 116 20.22 5.76 -19.60
C GLU A 116 19.41 7.01 -19.22
N THR A 117 18.20 6.83 -18.69
CA THR A 117 17.34 7.94 -18.24
C THR A 117 17.99 8.69 -17.07
N ASN A 118 18.52 7.97 -16.07
CA ASN A 118 19.22 8.60 -14.94
C ASN A 118 20.48 9.36 -15.40
N ASN A 119 21.18 8.87 -16.43
CA ASN A 119 22.35 9.54 -17.00
C ASN A 119 21.97 10.80 -17.81
N ALA A 120 20.87 10.76 -18.57
CA ALA A 120 20.35 11.91 -19.30
C ALA A 120 19.88 13.03 -18.35
N ILE A 121 19.13 12.67 -17.30
CA ILE A 121 18.70 13.60 -16.24
C ILE A 121 19.92 14.21 -15.54
N ARG A 122 20.91 13.39 -15.17
CA ARG A 122 22.16 13.88 -14.56
C ARG A 122 22.89 14.88 -15.46
N LEU A 123 23.05 14.58 -16.75
CA LEU A 123 23.71 15.48 -17.71
C LEU A 123 23.00 16.83 -17.79
N GLN A 124 21.68 16.83 -17.96
CA GLN A 124 20.88 18.06 -18.03
C GLN A 124 20.93 18.86 -16.71
N ALA A 125 20.85 18.19 -15.57
CA ALA A 125 20.90 18.83 -14.26
C ALA A 125 22.28 19.42 -13.93
N THR A 126 23.37 18.74 -14.31
CA THR A 126 24.74 19.30 -14.22
C THR A 126 24.92 20.50 -15.14
N GLN A 127 24.38 20.47 -16.38
CA GLN A 127 24.39 21.62 -17.29
C GLN A 127 23.59 22.82 -16.74
N ALA A 128 22.52 22.56 -15.98
CA ALA A 128 21.75 23.57 -15.26
C ALA A 128 22.38 24.01 -13.92
N GLY A 129 23.58 23.52 -13.58
CA GLY A 129 24.34 23.95 -12.40
C GLY A 129 23.85 23.39 -11.06
N LEU A 130 23.05 22.33 -11.04
CA LEU A 130 22.60 21.70 -9.79
C LEU A 130 23.78 21.01 -9.07
N SER A 131 23.77 21.07 -7.73
CA SER A 131 24.76 20.37 -6.90
C SER A 131 24.57 18.84 -6.97
N PRO A 132 25.60 18.03 -6.66
CA PRO A 132 25.48 16.57 -6.63
C PRO A 132 24.31 16.07 -5.76
N ASP A 133 24.07 16.70 -4.61
CA ASP A 133 22.98 16.33 -3.70
C ASP A 133 21.60 16.66 -4.29
N ALA A 134 21.48 17.81 -4.97
CA ALA A 134 20.24 18.19 -5.66
C ALA A 134 19.95 17.27 -6.86
N ILE A 135 20.99 16.83 -7.56
CA ILE A 135 20.90 15.82 -8.63
C ILE A 135 20.49 14.46 -8.05
N GLN A 136 21.07 14.02 -6.93
CA GLN A 136 20.70 12.75 -6.31
C GLN A 136 19.24 12.78 -5.85
N LYS A 137 18.80 13.85 -5.17
CA LYS A 137 17.40 14.01 -4.78
C LYS A 137 16.46 13.98 -6.00
N LEU A 138 16.81 14.65 -7.10
CA LEU A 138 16.04 14.62 -8.34
C LEU A 138 15.89 13.19 -8.87
N LEU A 139 16.97 12.39 -8.85
CA LEU A 139 16.94 10.99 -9.26
C LEU A 139 16.11 10.12 -8.31
N ASP A 140 16.18 10.34 -7.00
CA ASP A 140 15.36 9.63 -6.00
C ASP A 140 13.85 9.94 -6.14
N GLU A 141 13.51 11.14 -6.60
CA GLU A 141 12.13 11.56 -6.91
C GLU A 141 11.69 11.16 -8.34
N THR A 142 12.59 10.65 -9.19
CA THR A 142 12.30 10.21 -10.57
C THR A 142 12.02 8.70 -10.63
N PHE A 143 10.82 8.32 -11.09
CA PHE A 143 10.39 6.92 -11.14
C PHE A 143 9.53 6.61 -12.37
N VAL A 144 9.43 5.33 -12.70
CA VAL A 144 8.43 4.75 -13.62
C VAL A 144 7.44 3.87 -12.84
N ALA A 145 6.33 3.50 -13.47
CA ALA A 145 5.41 2.50 -12.92
C ALA A 145 6.06 1.10 -12.98
N GLY A 146 6.23 0.46 -11.82
CA GLY A 146 6.66 -0.94 -11.71
C GLY A 146 5.49 -1.92 -11.83
N PRO A 147 5.54 -3.08 -11.16
CA PRO A 147 4.41 -4.01 -11.09
C PRO A 147 3.15 -3.37 -10.47
N ALA A 148 1.98 -3.77 -10.97
CA ALA A 148 0.69 -3.33 -10.44
C ALA A 148 0.41 -4.00 -9.08
N THR A 149 -0.02 -3.22 -8.10
CA THR A 149 -0.27 -3.69 -6.72
C THR A 149 -1.74 -3.98 -6.45
N ASN A 150 -2.62 -3.07 -6.86
CA ASN A 150 -4.06 -3.25 -6.83
C ASN A 150 -4.72 -2.54 -8.02
N ILE A 151 -5.88 -3.05 -8.41
CA ILE A 151 -6.78 -2.43 -9.38
C ILE A 151 -8.13 -2.32 -8.68
N GLN A 152 -8.71 -1.13 -8.61
CA GLN A 152 -10.02 -0.86 -8.02
C GLN A 152 -10.98 -0.35 -9.08
N PHE A 153 -12.27 -0.58 -8.89
CA PHE A 153 -13.32 -0.10 -9.79
C PHE A 153 -14.48 0.50 -9.00
N MET A 154 -15.02 1.59 -9.53
CA MET A 154 -16.34 2.13 -9.19
C MET A 154 -17.25 1.94 -10.40
N VAL A 155 -18.44 1.37 -10.20
CA VAL A 155 -19.46 1.15 -11.25
C VAL A 155 -20.74 1.87 -10.84
N LYS A 156 -21.31 2.68 -11.74
CA LYS A 156 -22.57 3.39 -11.50
C LYS A 156 -23.77 2.52 -11.83
N ASP A 157 -24.63 2.29 -10.84
CA ASP A 157 -26.00 1.78 -10.97
C ASP A 157 -26.82 2.35 -9.82
N SER A 158 -27.55 3.42 -10.12
CA SER A 158 -28.35 4.23 -9.20
C SER A 158 -29.37 3.42 -8.40
N LYS A 159 -29.86 2.31 -8.96
CA LYS A 159 -30.89 1.46 -8.36
C LYS A 159 -30.27 0.38 -7.48
N LYS A 160 -29.26 -0.33 -7.99
CA LYS A 160 -28.58 -1.44 -7.32
C LYS A 160 -27.70 -0.98 -6.16
N TYR A 161 -27.13 0.22 -6.26
CA TYR A 161 -26.19 0.79 -5.28
C TYR A 161 -26.75 2.06 -4.60
N ALA A 162 -28.08 2.14 -4.44
CA ALA A 162 -28.76 3.29 -3.84
C ALA A 162 -28.25 3.66 -2.43
N SER A 163 -27.83 2.67 -1.63
CA SER A 163 -27.24 2.87 -0.29
C SER A 163 -25.81 3.42 -0.29
N THR A 164 -25.18 3.51 -1.46
CA THR A 164 -23.82 4.02 -1.67
C THR A 164 -23.75 5.05 -2.79
N GLY A 165 -24.78 5.91 -2.89
CA GLY A 165 -24.81 7.02 -3.87
C GLY A 165 -24.88 6.59 -5.33
N GLY A 166 -25.38 5.37 -5.58
CA GLY A 166 -25.38 4.75 -6.91
C GLY A 166 -24.05 4.13 -7.32
N TRP A 167 -23.04 4.06 -6.43
CA TRP A 167 -21.73 3.49 -6.74
C TRP A 167 -21.48 2.14 -6.09
N GLY A 168 -21.26 1.12 -6.91
CA GLY A 168 -20.75 -0.17 -6.51
C GLY A 168 -19.22 -0.21 -6.59
N PHE A 169 -18.58 -0.81 -5.59
CA PHE A 169 -17.12 -0.90 -5.49
C PHE A 169 -16.63 -2.34 -5.75
N ALA A 170 -15.44 -2.48 -6.34
CA ALA A 170 -14.69 -3.73 -6.45
C ALA A 170 -13.18 -3.47 -6.33
N GLN A 171 -12.43 -4.46 -5.82
CA GLN A 171 -10.96 -4.45 -5.79
C GLN A 171 -10.42 -5.78 -6.31
N PHE A 172 -9.27 -5.72 -6.98
CA PHE A 172 -8.52 -6.87 -7.46
C PHE A 172 -7.06 -6.77 -7.05
N THR A 173 -6.55 -7.82 -6.40
CA THR A 173 -5.13 -8.01 -6.08
C THR A 173 -4.58 -9.15 -6.92
N ASN A 174 -3.44 -8.93 -7.59
CA ASN A 174 -2.83 -9.90 -8.52
C ASN A 174 -3.82 -10.44 -9.59
N GLY A 175 -4.76 -9.60 -10.02
CA GLY A 175 -5.79 -9.95 -11.01
C GLY A 175 -6.98 -10.77 -10.50
N LYS A 176 -7.01 -11.15 -9.21
CA LYS A 176 -8.11 -11.88 -8.57
C LYS A 176 -9.00 -10.91 -7.76
N PRO A 177 -10.32 -11.12 -7.70
CA PRO A 177 -11.21 -10.27 -6.91
C PRO A 177 -10.96 -10.43 -5.41
N ASP A 178 -10.96 -9.32 -4.69
CA ASP A 178 -10.88 -9.28 -3.22
C ASP A 178 -12.27 -9.15 -2.58
N SER A 179 -12.47 -9.75 -1.41
CA SER A 179 -13.64 -9.48 -0.56
C SER A 179 -13.49 -8.13 0.13
N ILE A 180 -14.45 -7.21 -0.06
CA ILE A 180 -14.36 -5.82 0.46
C ILE A 180 -15.56 -5.44 1.33
N VAL A 181 -15.34 -4.54 2.29
CA VAL A 181 -16.39 -3.90 3.08
C VAL A 181 -16.87 -2.65 2.32
N VAL A 182 -17.91 -2.81 1.50
CA VAL A 182 -18.41 -1.78 0.57
C VAL A 182 -18.76 -0.47 1.28
N GLN A 183 -19.31 -0.53 2.49
CA GLN A 183 -19.64 0.64 3.31
C GLN A 183 -18.39 1.40 3.78
N ALA A 184 -17.24 0.74 3.98
CA ALA A 184 -16.00 1.42 4.30
C ALA A 184 -15.43 2.17 3.07
N CYS A 185 -15.56 1.58 1.88
CA CYS A 185 -15.26 2.27 0.62
C CYS A 185 -16.14 3.51 0.43
N PHE A 186 -17.46 3.37 0.60
CA PHE A 186 -18.38 4.50 0.45
C PHE A 186 -18.20 5.58 1.53
N ALA A 187 -17.97 5.21 2.80
CA ALA A 187 -17.68 6.18 3.86
C ALA A 187 -16.40 7.00 3.58
N CYS A 188 -15.38 6.38 3.00
CA CYS A 188 -14.18 7.08 2.53
C CYS A 188 -14.48 8.01 1.34
N HIS A 189 -15.47 7.67 0.50
CA HIS A 189 -15.91 8.47 -0.67
C HIS A 189 -16.96 9.55 -0.35
N ALA A 190 -17.62 9.50 0.80
CA ALA A 190 -18.68 10.43 1.20
C ALA A 190 -18.32 11.93 1.13
N PRO A 191 -17.07 12.38 1.43
CA PRO A 191 -16.67 13.78 1.25
C PRO A 191 -16.74 14.29 -0.20
N GLY A 192 -16.72 13.40 -1.20
CA GLY A 192 -16.81 13.76 -2.61
C GLY A 192 -18.23 14.00 -3.12
N LYS A 193 -19.24 14.07 -2.24
CA LYS A 193 -20.68 14.09 -2.58
C LYS A 193 -21.05 15.06 -3.70
N ASP A 194 -20.52 16.29 -3.67
CA ASP A 194 -20.88 17.34 -4.62
C ASP A 194 -20.24 17.15 -6.01
N HIS A 195 -19.32 16.18 -6.11
CA HIS A 195 -18.76 15.63 -7.36
C HIS A 195 -19.19 14.16 -7.56
N ASP A 196 -20.41 13.84 -7.14
CA ASP A 196 -21.01 12.50 -7.21
C ASP A 196 -20.11 11.39 -6.62
N PHE A 197 -19.48 11.67 -5.48
CA PHE A 197 -18.59 10.76 -4.75
C PHE A 197 -17.28 10.40 -5.48
N VAL A 198 -16.86 11.17 -6.49
CA VAL A 198 -15.64 10.93 -7.29
C VAL A 198 -14.57 12.01 -7.04
N PHE A 199 -13.46 11.63 -6.40
CA PHE A 199 -12.35 12.52 -6.03
C PHE A 199 -11.37 12.94 -7.16
N THR A 200 -11.81 13.04 -8.41
CA THR A 200 -10.88 13.29 -9.52
C THR A 200 -11.57 14.03 -10.65
N GLU A 201 -10.99 15.18 -11.01
CA GLU A 201 -11.32 15.97 -12.19
C GLU A 201 -10.72 15.34 -13.47
N TYR A 202 -11.19 15.77 -14.63
CA TYR A 202 -10.69 15.28 -15.92
C TYR A 202 -9.43 16.05 -16.33
N ALA A 203 -8.28 15.39 -16.20
CA ALA A 203 -6.95 15.88 -16.58
C ALA A 203 -6.19 14.74 -17.30
N PRO A 204 -6.56 14.44 -18.56
CA PRO A 204 -5.97 13.38 -19.38
C PRO A 204 -4.58 13.71 -19.93
#